data_AF-A0A914MM93-F1
#
_entry.id   AF-A0A914MM93-F1
#
_cell.length_a   1.000
_cell.length_b   1.000
_cell.length_c   1.000
_cell.angle_alpha   90.00
_cell.angle_beta   90.00
_cell.angle_gamma   90.00
#
_symmetry.space_group_name_H-M   'P 1'
#
loop_
_entity.id
_entity.type
_entity.pdbx_description
1 polymer ?
#
loop_
_entity_poly.entity_id
_entity_poly.type
_entity_poly.pdbx_seq_one_letter_code
_entity_poly.pdbx_strand_id
1 'polypeptide(L)'
;MTSFYIVLPSNTNVEGNKTNSFRVRLPQKLQFNSEWTVGLAVMVYPYSWPSLGTTSEQFFTVTWQTNESVRLNVSSSSFLNPQQLKENLNRSLEEGCRNLSAKMKAIHIEYINKLKELKNQAKQEYKRLSELKKNENTTKPEHSVDSVPLKTESEIYSDLVTKMNEDVDSVIKFLLTSGSDFDSWEHAYLKPVSVCNFEFYEKKNRFSLFLNKSFIKSVTMTEQLAYILGFEKLEMFETSIAKFMPDMKGGVSSFHVYAPGLIEPMIIGDVTAPVLRIVNIRGKQDEIIEEQFLFVQYHKLLIKEINEIFIEIRTSSGTLMPFQYGTCTLTLHFKKSTYF
;
A
#
# COMPACT_ATOMS: atom_id res chain seq x y z
N MET A 1 -26.78 11.70 47.30
CA MET A 1 -25.70 11.08 46.52
C MET A 1 -24.75 12.18 46.04
N THR A 2 -23.46 12.06 46.34
CA THR A 2 -22.41 13.05 45.98
C THR A 2 -21.62 12.66 44.74
N SER A 3 -21.57 11.36 44.43
CA SER A 3 -21.08 10.81 43.18
C SER A 3 -21.67 9.41 42.92
N PHE A 4 -21.60 8.95 41.67
CA PHE A 4 -22.03 7.62 41.25
C PHE A 4 -21.41 7.23 39.91
N TYR A 5 -21.48 5.95 39.56
CA TYR A 5 -20.97 5.42 38.30
C TYR A 5 -22.10 4.98 37.37
N ILE A 6 -21.88 5.12 36.07
CA ILE A 6 -22.73 4.53 35.02
C ILE A 6 -21.84 3.66 34.13
N VAL A 7 -22.27 2.43 33.87
CA VAL A 7 -21.62 1.51 32.94
C VAL A 7 -22.37 1.53 31.61
N LEU A 8 -21.63 1.73 30.52
CA LEU A 8 -22.13 1.93 29.17
C LEU A 8 -21.55 0.85 28.24
N PRO A 9 -22.22 -0.31 28.09
CA PRO A 9 -21.81 -1.33 27.13
C PRO A 9 -22.27 -0.96 25.71
N SER A 10 -21.46 -1.28 24.70
CA SER A 10 -21.75 -0.94 23.30
C SER A 10 -22.82 -1.82 22.66
N ASN A 11 -23.10 -2.99 23.24
CA ASN A 11 -24.01 -4.01 22.71
C ASN A 11 -25.43 -3.95 23.32
N THR A 12 -25.88 -2.78 23.77
CA THR A 12 -27.28 -2.60 24.18
C THR A 12 -28.24 -2.75 22.99
N ASN A 13 -29.52 -3.00 23.27
CA ASN A 13 -30.57 -3.21 22.26
C ASN A 13 -30.99 -1.94 21.47
N VAL A 14 -30.18 -0.88 21.45
CA VAL A 14 -30.46 0.31 20.64
C VAL A 14 -30.02 0.03 19.20
N GLU A 15 -30.94 0.20 18.25
CA GLU A 15 -30.70 -0.05 16.84
C GLU A 15 -29.55 0.82 16.30
N GLY A 16 -28.69 0.22 15.47
CA GLY A 16 -27.56 0.91 14.84
C GLY A 16 -26.31 1.05 15.71
N ASN A 17 -26.33 0.55 16.96
CA ASN A 17 -25.14 0.54 17.81
C ASN A 17 -24.01 -0.29 17.18
N LYS A 18 -22.80 0.27 17.23
CA LYS A 18 -21.54 -0.36 16.88
C LYS A 18 -20.56 -0.21 18.04
N THR A 19 -19.53 -1.05 18.10
CA THR A 19 -18.49 -0.99 19.14
C THR A 19 -17.82 0.39 19.25
N ASN A 20 -17.70 1.12 18.13
CA ASN A 20 -17.13 2.48 18.06
C ASN A 20 -18.13 3.64 18.17
N SER A 21 -19.43 3.37 18.12
CA SER A 21 -20.46 4.41 18.05
C SER A 21 -21.76 3.83 18.55
N PHE A 22 -22.12 4.16 19.79
CA PHE A 22 -23.26 3.54 20.44
C PHE A 22 -23.97 4.47 21.41
N ARG A 23 -25.26 4.21 21.58
CA ARG A 23 -26.15 4.88 22.52
C ARG A 23 -26.60 3.91 23.59
N VAL A 24 -26.65 4.38 24.82
CA VAL A 24 -27.18 3.62 25.97
C VAL A 24 -28.33 4.39 26.58
N ARG A 25 -29.53 3.80 26.53
CA ARG A 25 -30.72 4.31 27.23
C ARG A 25 -30.65 3.92 28.69
N LEU A 26 -30.77 4.91 29.57
CA LEU A 26 -30.73 4.71 31.01
C LEU A 26 -32.07 4.13 31.50
N PRO A 27 -32.05 3.25 32.52
CA PRO A 27 -33.27 2.65 33.06
C PRO A 27 -34.20 3.69 33.71
N GLN A 28 -33.64 4.80 34.18
CA GLN A 28 -34.38 5.94 34.69
C GLN A 28 -33.73 7.23 34.20
N LYS A 29 -34.57 8.24 33.94
CA LYS A 29 -34.11 9.58 33.61
C LYS A 29 -33.38 10.16 34.82
N LEU A 30 -32.11 10.53 34.65
CA LEU A 30 -31.32 11.20 35.66
C LEU A 30 -31.60 12.70 35.59
N GLN A 31 -31.75 13.33 36.75
CA GLN A 31 -31.92 14.78 36.88
C GLN A 31 -30.81 15.35 37.77
N PHE A 32 -30.17 16.39 37.27
CA PHE A 32 -29.05 17.06 37.91
C PHE A 32 -29.50 18.45 38.38
N ASN A 33 -29.72 18.57 39.69
CA ASN A 33 -30.23 19.79 40.34
C ASN A 33 -29.13 20.77 40.79
N SER A 34 -27.87 20.49 40.44
CA SER A 34 -26.66 21.21 40.86
C SER A 34 -25.63 21.13 39.75
N GLU A 35 -24.45 21.73 39.92
CA GLU A 35 -23.34 21.57 38.99
C GLU A 35 -22.73 20.17 39.15
N TRP A 36 -22.72 19.41 38.05
CA TRP A 36 -22.14 18.07 38.00
C TRP A 36 -21.01 18.01 37.00
N THR A 37 -20.10 17.09 37.27
CA THR A 37 -18.99 16.76 36.40
C THR A 37 -19.02 15.27 36.09
N VAL A 38 -18.50 14.91 34.92
CA VAL A 38 -18.39 13.53 34.47
C VAL A 38 -17.00 13.26 33.92
N GLY A 39 -16.48 12.07 34.17
CA GLY A 39 -15.21 11.64 33.61
C GLY A 39 -15.19 10.14 33.32
N LEU A 40 -14.34 9.73 32.37
CA LEU A 40 -14.12 8.32 32.08
C LEU A 40 -13.21 7.70 33.15
N ALA A 41 -13.72 6.68 33.85
CA ALA A 41 -13.04 6.00 34.96
C ALA A 41 -12.47 4.64 34.56
N VAL A 42 -13.18 3.89 33.72
CA VAL A 42 -12.71 2.60 33.17
C VAL A 42 -13.13 2.51 31.71
N MET A 43 -12.27 1.92 30.87
CA MET A 43 -12.62 1.51 29.51
C MET A 43 -12.17 0.07 29.29
N VAL A 44 -13.11 -0.76 28.85
CA VAL A 44 -12.84 -2.13 28.38
C VAL A 44 -13.07 -2.15 26.87
N TYR A 45 -12.10 -2.61 26.09
CA TYR A 45 -12.21 -2.63 24.63
C TYR A 45 -11.53 -3.86 24.01
N PRO A 46 -12.04 -4.38 22.87
CA PRO A 46 -11.39 -5.45 22.13
C PRO A 46 -10.31 -4.88 21.21
N TYR A 47 -9.11 -5.44 21.21
CA TYR A 47 -8.10 -5.13 20.19
C TYR A 47 -8.36 -5.95 18.92
N SER A 48 -9.39 -5.57 18.17
CA SER A 48 -9.93 -6.33 17.04
C SER A 48 -9.83 -5.60 15.69
N TRP A 49 -8.85 -4.74 15.47
CA TRP A 49 -8.62 -4.08 14.17
C TRP A 49 -7.25 -4.48 13.61
N PRO A 50 -7.08 -4.50 12.27
CA PRO A 50 -5.81 -4.90 11.69
C PRO A 50 -4.75 -3.81 11.84
N SER A 51 -3.48 -4.21 11.97
CA SER A 51 -2.34 -3.26 11.99
C SER A 51 -2.11 -2.57 10.65
N LEU A 52 -2.50 -3.20 9.55
CA LEU A 52 -2.40 -2.66 8.20
C LEU A 52 -3.77 -2.68 7.55
N GLY A 53 -4.13 -1.60 6.86
CA GLY A 53 -5.39 -1.51 6.14
C GLY A 53 -6.61 -1.40 7.06
N THR A 54 -6.40 -0.74 8.20
CA THR A 54 -7.41 -0.44 9.22
C THR A 54 -8.51 0.45 8.64
N THR A 55 -8.13 1.50 7.93
CA THR A 55 -9.04 2.56 7.45
C THR A 55 -9.22 2.58 5.94
N SER A 56 -8.27 2.04 5.19
CA SER A 56 -8.27 2.06 3.73
C SER A 56 -7.56 0.84 3.16
N GLU A 57 -7.91 0.47 1.93
CA GLU A 57 -7.20 -0.55 1.17
C GLU A 57 -5.72 -0.16 1.00
N GLN A 58 -4.82 -1.14 1.16
CA GLN A 58 -3.37 -0.93 1.05
C GLN A 58 -2.85 -1.62 -0.20
N PHE A 59 -1.97 -0.94 -0.91
CA PHE A 59 -1.36 -1.46 -2.13
C PHE A 59 -0.04 -0.73 -2.40
N PHE A 60 0.74 -1.30 -3.30
CA PHE A 60 1.82 -0.60 -3.95
C PHE A 60 1.77 -0.86 -5.46
N THR A 61 2.28 0.09 -6.23
CA THR A 61 2.32 0.04 -7.67
C THR A 61 3.77 -0.08 -8.10
N VAL A 62 4.07 -1.12 -8.86
CA VAL A 62 5.35 -1.30 -9.53
C VAL A 62 5.23 -0.70 -10.93
N THR A 63 6.01 0.35 -11.20
CA THR A 63 6.10 0.97 -12.53
C THR A 63 7.36 0.49 -13.22
N TRP A 64 7.20 -0.11 -14.39
CA TRP A 64 8.26 -0.71 -15.18
C TRP A 64 8.95 0.35 -16.06
N GLN A 65 10.18 0.08 -16.51
CA GLN A 65 10.88 0.98 -17.46
C GLN A 65 10.16 1.09 -18.81
N THR A 66 9.34 0.10 -19.15
CA THR A 66 8.43 0.13 -20.30
C THR A 66 7.24 1.10 -20.12
N ASN A 67 7.16 1.79 -18.98
CA ASN A 67 6.06 2.66 -18.54
C ASN A 67 4.73 1.95 -18.26
N GLU A 68 4.68 0.63 -18.39
CA GLU A 68 3.58 -0.17 -17.85
C GLU A 68 3.61 -0.12 -16.31
N SER A 69 2.49 -0.40 -15.66
CA SER A 69 2.42 -0.45 -14.20
C SER A 69 1.51 -1.57 -13.72
N VAL A 70 1.85 -2.14 -12.56
CA VAL A 70 1.06 -3.19 -11.91
C VAL A 70 0.79 -2.75 -10.48
N ARG A 71 -0.49 -2.65 -10.13
CA ARG A 71 -0.93 -2.47 -8.76
C ARG A 71 -1.02 -3.83 -8.08
N LEU A 72 -0.35 -3.96 -6.95
CA LEU A 72 -0.31 -5.16 -6.12
C LEU A 72 -0.96 -4.84 -4.77
N ASN A 73 -2.06 -5.52 -4.49
CA ASN A 73 -2.81 -5.31 -3.26
C ASN A 73 -2.10 -5.99 -2.07
N VAL A 74 -2.14 -5.33 -0.93
CA VAL A 74 -1.62 -5.84 0.34
C VAL A 74 -2.79 -6.09 1.26
N SER A 75 -3.00 -7.35 1.66
CA SER A 75 -4.15 -7.73 2.47
C SER A 75 -4.14 -7.03 3.82
N SER A 76 -5.29 -6.49 4.24
CA SER A 76 -5.47 -5.98 5.59
C SER A 76 -5.26 -7.12 6.60
N SER A 77 -4.27 -6.97 7.48
CA SER A 77 -3.91 -8.00 8.44
C SER A 77 -3.20 -7.43 9.66
N SER A 78 -3.19 -8.21 10.73
CA SER A 78 -2.45 -7.95 11.96
C SER A 78 -1.10 -8.67 11.89
N PHE A 79 -0.03 -7.91 11.74
CA PHE A 79 1.32 -8.44 11.67
C PHE A 79 1.95 -8.38 13.06
N LEU A 80 2.33 -9.53 13.60
CA LEU A 80 2.91 -9.61 14.94
C LEU A 80 4.32 -9.02 14.99
N ASN A 81 5.03 -9.07 13.86
CA ASN A 81 6.39 -8.58 13.73
C ASN A 81 6.71 -8.15 12.29
N PRO A 82 7.79 -7.38 12.09
CA PRO A 82 8.20 -6.91 10.77
C PRO A 82 8.50 -8.04 9.76
N GLN A 83 8.94 -9.21 10.22
CA GLN A 83 9.25 -10.35 9.35
C GLN A 83 8.00 -10.91 8.67
N GLN A 84 6.88 -11.03 9.40
CA GLN A 84 5.60 -11.44 8.81
C GLN A 84 5.08 -10.43 7.78
N LEU A 85 5.24 -9.13 8.04
CA LEU A 85 4.87 -8.09 7.08
C LEU A 85 5.72 -8.19 5.81
N LYS A 86 7.04 -8.39 5.95
CA LYS A 86 7.95 -8.62 4.82
C LYS A 86 7.47 -9.79 3.94
N GLU A 87 7.18 -10.93 4.55
CA GLU A 87 6.73 -12.13 3.85
C GLU A 87 5.41 -11.89 3.10
N ASN A 88 4.49 -11.14 3.69
CA ASN A 88 3.23 -10.77 3.02
C ASN A 88 3.45 -9.85 1.82
N LEU A 89 4.30 -8.83 1.93
CA LEU A 89 4.62 -7.92 0.82
C LEU A 89 5.30 -8.65 -0.34
N ASN A 90 6.27 -9.53 -0.03
CA ASN A 90 6.95 -10.33 -1.05
C ASN A 90 6.02 -11.36 -1.68
N ARG A 91 5.03 -11.89 -0.94
CA ARG A 91 3.97 -12.73 -1.52
C ARG A 91 3.08 -11.95 -2.51
N SER A 92 2.70 -10.71 -2.20
CA SER A 92 2.00 -9.86 -3.17
C SER A 92 2.85 -9.63 -4.43
N LEU A 93 4.18 -9.50 -4.30
CA LEU A 93 5.10 -9.43 -5.44
C LEU A 93 5.23 -10.74 -6.22
N GLU A 94 4.86 -11.90 -5.67
CA GLU A 94 4.85 -13.18 -6.37
C GLU A 94 3.62 -13.35 -7.28
N GLU A 95 2.55 -12.58 -7.06
CA GLU A 95 1.35 -12.62 -7.91
C GLU A 95 1.64 -12.11 -9.33
N GLY A 96 2.48 -11.07 -9.44
CA GLY A 96 2.93 -10.47 -10.68
C GLY A 96 1.81 -10.01 -11.62
N CYS A 97 2.09 -9.98 -12.92
CA CYS A 97 1.12 -9.65 -13.95
C CYS A 97 1.23 -10.58 -15.15
N ARG A 98 0.35 -11.58 -15.19
CA ARG A 98 0.24 -12.55 -16.30
C ARG A 98 -0.03 -11.87 -17.64
N ASN A 99 -0.81 -10.78 -17.65
CA ASN A 99 -1.14 -10.06 -18.87
C ASN A 99 0.08 -9.37 -19.47
N LEU A 100 0.90 -8.68 -18.64
CA LEU A 100 2.13 -8.07 -19.12
C LEU A 100 3.16 -9.11 -19.54
N SER A 101 3.28 -10.21 -18.79
CA SER A 101 4.15 -11.34 -19.16
C SER A 101 3.73 -11.94 -20.52
N ALA A 102 2.44 -12.17 -20.74
CA ALA A 102 1.91 -12.66 -22.02
C ALA A 102 2.10 -11.66 -23.17
N LYS A 103 1.90 -10.36 -22.92
CA LYS A 103 2.18 -9.29 -23.90
C LYS A 103 3.65 -9.26 -24.28
N MET A 104 4.55 -9.38 -23.31
CA MET A 104 6.00 -9.44 -23.55
C MET A 104 6.38 -10.67 -24.37
N LYS A 105 5.77 -11.82 -24.07
CA LYS A 105 5.97 -13.04 -24.83
C LYS A 105 5.50 -12.92 -26.28
N ALA A 106 4.33 -12.30 -26.52
CA ALA A 106 3.81 -12.06 -27.85
C ALA A 106 4.75 -11.16 -28.66
N ILE A 107 5.24 -10.07 -28.06
CA ILE A 107 6.23 -9.17 -28.64
C ILE A 107 7.52 -9.93 -28.99
N HIS A 108 8.01 -10.78 -28.09
CA HIS A 108 9.21 -11.58 -28.31
C HIS A 108 9.06 -12.53 -29.51
N ILE A 109 7.91 -13.22 -29.60
CA ILE A 109 7.60 -14.14 -30.72
C ILE A 109 7.53 -13.38 -32.04
N GLU A 110 6.85 -12.23 -32.07
CA GLU A 110 6.73 -11.40 -33.27
C GLU A 110 8.10 -10.93 -33.76
N TYR A 111 8.95 -10.46 -32.84
CA TYR A 111 10.32 -10.04 -33.14
C TYR A 111 11.15 -11.19 -33.71
N ILE A 112 11.11 -12.38 -33.11
CA ILE A 112 11.81 -13.57 -33.62
C ILE A 112 11.33 -13.94 -35.04
N ASN A 113 10.01 -13.91 -35.28
CA ASN A 113 9.46 -14.24 -36.59
C ASN A 113 9.93 -13.24 -37.65
N LYS A 114 9.95 -11.94 -37.31
CA LYS A 114 10.46 -10.90 -38.21
C LYS A 114 11.95 -11.09 -38.51
N LEU A 115 12.77 -11.46 -37.54
CA LEU A 115 14.17 -11.81 -37.77
C LEU A 115 14.33 -13.02 -38.72
N LYS A 116 13.48 -14.05 -38.60
CA LYS A 116 13.48 -15.19 -39.53
C LYS A 116 13.09 -14.78 -40.95
N GLU A 117 12.11 -13.89 -41.10
CA GLU A 117 11.72 -13.34 -42.40
C GLU A 117 12.85 -12.55 -43.03
N LEU A 118 13.51 -11.65 -42.29
CA LEU A 118 14.65 -10.88 -42.78
C LEU A 118 15.82 -11.80 -43.19
N LYS A 119 16.05 -12.89 -42.46
CA LYS A 119 17.06 -13.88 -42.83
C LYS A 119 16.73 -14.57 -44.16
N ASN A 120 15.46 -14.92 -44.37
CA ASN A 120 15.00 -15.48 -45.64
C ASN A 120 15.10 -14.46 -46.79
N GLN A 121 14.78 -13.19 -46.53
CA GLN A 121 14.92 -12.10 -47.51
C GLN A 121 16.38 -11.88 -47.90
N ALA A 122 17.31 -11.82 -46.92
CA ALA A 122 18.74 -11.68 -47.17
C ALA A 122 19.28 -12.81 -48.06
N LYS A 123 18.84 -14.05 -47.81
CA LYS A 123 19.20 -15.22 -48.62
C LYS A 123 18.67 -15.12 -50.06
N GLN A 124 17.43 -14.66 -50.25
CA GLN A 124 16.85 -14.46 -51.58
C GLN A 124 17.56 -13.34 -52.36
N GLU A 125 17.85 -12.22 -51.69
CA GLU A 125 18.52 -11.07 -52.29
C GLU A 125 19.98 -11.39 -52.64
N TYR A 126 20.72 -12.08 -51.77
CA TYR A 126 22.07 -12.55 -52.08
C TYR A 126 22.08 -13.46 -53.32
N LYS A 127 21.13 -14.41 -53.41
CA LYS A 127 20.99 -15.28 -54.59
C LYS A 127 20.77 -14.46 -55.85
N ARG A 128 19.83 -13.52 -55.84
CA ARG A 128 19.55 -12.61 -56.96
C ARG A 128 20.78 -11.80 -57.39
N LEU A 129 21.47 -11.18 -56.44
CA LEU A 129 22.67 -10.38 -56.70
C LEU A 129 23.83 -11.22 -57.24
N SER A 130 23.98 -12.46 -56.76
CA SER A 130 24.97 -13.41 -57.26
C SER A 130 24.68 -13.89 -58.69
N GLU A 131 23.41 -14.06 -59.06
CA GLU A 131 22.98 -14.42 -60.41
C GLU A 131 23.17 -13.25 -61.39
N LEU A 132 22.85 -12.02 -60.97
CA LEU A 132 23.09 -10.79 -61.74
C LEU A 132 24.59 -10.59 -62.04
N LYS A 133 25.44 -10.75 -61.03
CA LYS A 133 26.90 -10.61 -61.19
C LYS A 133 27.50 -11.70 -62.10
N LYS A 134 26.92 -12.92 -62.09
CA LYS A 134 27.29 -13.98 -63.04
C LYS A 134 26.90 -13.62 -64.48
N ASN A 135 25.73 -13.00 -64.68
CA ASN A 135 25.24 -12.61 -66.00
C ASN A 135 25.96 -11.37 -66.57
N GLU A 136 26.39 -10.43 -65.73
CA GLU A 136 27.21 -9.29 -66.16
C GLU A 136 28.61 -9.71 -66.61
N ASN A 137 29.22 -10.70 -65.94
CA ASN A 137 30.51 -11.25 -66.32
C ASN A 137 30.48 -12.05 -67.64
N THR A 138 29.31 -12.53 -68.09
CA THR A 138 29.15 -13.18 -69.40
C THR A 138 28.83 -12.22 -70.55
N THR A 139 28.55 -10.94 -70.28
CA THR A 139 28.12 -9.96 -71.31
C THR A 139 29.07 -8.76 -71.53
N LYS A 140 30.15 -8.59 -70.77
CA LYS A 140 31.14 -7.50 -70.97
C LYS A 140 32.55 -8.02 -71.27
N PRO A 141 33.27 -7.52 -72.31
CA PRO A 141 34.68 -7.82 -72.53
C PRO A 141 35.56 -7.21 -71.45
N GLU A 142 36.68 -7.89 -71.18
CA GLU A 142 37.75 -7.50 -70.26
C GLU A 142 38.23 -6.07 -70.52
N HIS A 143 37.75 -5.10 -69.74
CA HIS A 143 38.48 -3.90 -69.26
C HIS A 143 37.50 -2.87 -68.69
N SER A 144 37.13 -3.01 -67.41
CA SER A 144 36.91 -1.84 -66.54
C SER A 144 37.14 -2.23 -65.08
N VAL A 145 38.19 -1.66 -64.50
CA VAL A 145 38.54 -1.77 -63.08
C VAL A 145 37.63 -0.82 -62.32
N ASP A 146 36.58 -1.37 -61.73
CA ASP A 146 35.98 -0.96 -60.45
C ASP A 146 34.73 -1.81 -60.21
N SER A 147 34.94 -3.11 -59.90
CA SER A 147 33.83 -3.97 -59.49
C SER A 147 33.56 -3.74 -58.00
N VAL A 148 32.44 -3.12 -57.67
CA VAL A 148 31.97 -3.03 -56.28
C VAL A 148 31.92 -4.44 -55.68
N PRO A 149 32.51 -4.67 -54.48
CA PRO A 149 32.45 -5.96 -53.82
C PRO A 149 31.00 -6.40 -53.62
N LEU A 150 30.68 -7.66 -53.95
CA LEU A 150 29.34 -8.18 -53.74
C LEU A 150 29.15 -8.33 -52.22
N LYS A 151 28.13 -7.68 -51.65
CA LYS A 151 27.81 -7.86 -50.24
C LYS A 151 27.52 -9.33 -49.93
N THR A 152 28.02 -9.80 -48.80
CA THR A 152 27.73 -11.15 -48.30
C THR A 152 26.30 -11.25 -47.78
N GLU A 153 25.74 -12.47 -47.70
CA GLU A 153 24.42 -12.70 -47.08
C GLU A 153 24.34 -12.13 -45.66
N SER A 154 25.43 -12.22 -44.89
CA SER A 154 25.51 -11.70 -43.53
C SER A 154 25.47 -10.17 -43.47
N GLU A 155 26.12 -9.49 -44.42
CA GLU A 155 26.09 -8.02 -44.52
C GLU A 155 24.69 -7.53 -44.91
N ILE A 156 24.05 -8.20 -45.88
CA ILE A 156 22.67 -7.89 -46.29
C ILE A 156 21.72 -8.09 -45.11
N TYR A 157 21.85 -9.20 -44.37
CA TYR A 157 21.04 -9.44 -43.18
C TYR A 157 21.26 -8.38 -42.10
N SER A 158 22.52 -7.99 -41.84
CA SER A 158 22.84 -6.94 -40.88
C SER A 158 22.22 -5.60 -41.25
N ASP A 159 22.29 -5.21 -42.53
CA ASP A 159 21.69 -3.97 -43.02
C ASP A 159 20.15 -3.96 -42.85
N LEU A 160 19.50 -5.09 -43.17
CA LEU A 160 18.06 -5.26 -43.00
C LEU A 160 17.63 -5.19 -41.54
N VAL A 161 18.39 -5.81 -40.64
CA VAL A 161 18.11 -5.77 -39.19
C VAL A 161 18.32 -4.36 -38.64
N THR A 162 19.39 -3.66 -39.04
CA THR A 162 19.61 -2.27 -38.62
C THR A 162 18.45 -1.38 -39.05
N LYS A 163 18.02 -1.48 -40.31
CA LYS A 163 16.87 -0.73 -40.81
C LYS A 163 15.58 -1.06 -40.07
N MET A 164 15.32 -2.34 -39.79
CA MET A 164 14.18 -2.74 -38.98
C MET A 164 14.25 -2.13 -37.58
N ASN A 165 15.42 -2.16 -36.94
CA ASN A 165 15.64 -1.67 -35.58
C ASN A 165 15.43 -0.15 -35.44
N GLU A 166 15.55 0.61 -36.53
CA GLU A 166 15.21 2.03 -36.57
C GLU A 166 13.70 2.29 -36.48
N ASP A 167 12.88 1.38 -37.06
CA ASP A 167 11.43 1.51 -37.22
C ASP A 167 10.61 0.75 -36.15
N VAL A 168 11.25 0.05 -35.20
CA VAL A 168 10.52 -0.73 -34.19
C VAL A 168 9.89 0.16 -33.12
N ASP A 169 8.83 -0.35 -32.52
CA ASP A 169 8.17 0.28 -31.37
C ASP A 169 9.17 0.64 -30.26
N SER A 170 8.90 1.76 -29.60
CA SER A 170 9.71 2.32 -28.52
C SER A 170 10.04 1.32 -27.41
N VAL A 171 9.13 0.39 -27.09
CA VAL A 171 9.35 -0.66 -26.11
C VAL A 171 10.40 -1.64 -26.59
N ILE A 172 10.31 -2.13 -27.83
CA ILE A 172 11.31 -3.08 -28.36
C ILE A 172 12.68 -2.40 -28.46
N LYS A 173 12.72 -1.15 -28.94
CA LYS A 173 13.96 -0.36 -28.97
C LYS A 173 14.59 -0.23 -27.58
N PHE A 174 13.77 0.01 -26.55
CA PHE A 174 14.24 0.01 -25.17
C PHE A 174 14.76 -1.37 -24.74
N LEU A 175 14.01 -2.45 -24.98
CA LEU A 175 14.43 -3.82 -24.60
C LEU A 175 15.78 -4.19 -25.20
N LEU A 176 15.97 -3.91 -26.50
CA LEU A 176 17.22 -4.19 -27.22
C LEU A 176 18.42 -3.40 -26.68
N THR A 177 18.19 -2.24 -26.06
CA THR A 177 19.24 -1.38 -25.48
C THR A 177 19.40 -1.55 -23.97
N SER A 178 18.43 -2.16 -23.29
CA SER A 178 18.39 -2.35 -21.83
C SER A 178 19.37 -3.39 -21.28
N GLY A 179 20.05 -4.14 -22.15
CA GLY A 179 21.00 -5.19 -21.78
C GLY A 179 20.37 -6.44 -21.15
N SER A 180 19.03 -6.49 -21.02
CA SER A 180 18.28 -7.63 -20.49
C SER A 180 17.53 -8.34 -21.62
N ASP A 181 17.54 -9.67 -21.62
CA ASP A 181 16.82 -10.45 -22.63
C ASP A 181 15.30 -10.49 -22.38
N PHE A 182 14.55 -10.84 -23.41
CA PHE A 182 13.09 -10.92 -23.37
C PHE A 182 12.58 -11.94 -22.34
N ASP A 183 13.31 -13.04 -22.11
CA ASP A 183 12.93 -14.08 -21.15
C ASP A 183 13.03 -13.56 -19.71
N SER A 184 14.06 -12.77 -19.40
CA SER A 184 14.21 -12.08 -18.12
C SER A 184 13.07 -11.08 -17.90
N TRP A 185 12.63 -10.37 -18.94
CA TRP A 185 11.46 -9.49 -18.88
C TRP A 185 10.16 -10.27 -18.67
N GLU A 186 9.94 -11.37 -19.39
CA GLU A 186 8.78 -12.26 -19.21
C GLU A 186 8.72 -12.77 -17.75
N HIS A 187 9.86 -13.19 -17.22
CA HIS A 187 9.99 -13.66 -15.84
C HIS A 187 9.76 -12.53 -14.82
N ALA A 188 10.34 -11.35 -15.04
CA ALA A 188 10.18 -10.21 -14.16
C ALA A 188 8.71 -9.77 -14.05
N TYR A 189 7.97 -9.70 -15.18
CA TYR A 189 6.53 -9.42 -15.13
C TYR A 189 5.74 -10.50 -14.42
N LEU A 190 6.11 -11.77 -14.59
CA LEU A 190 5.42 -12.88 -13.95
C LEU A 190 5.68 -12.94 -12.44
N LYS A 191 6.91 -12.60 -12.02
CA LYS A 191 7.37 -12.63 -10.63
C LYS A 191 8.21 -11.38 -10.31
N PRO A 192 7.56 -10.23 -10.07
CA PRO A 192 8.23 -8.98 -9.69
C PRO A 192 9.21 -9.13 -8.53
N VAL A 193 8.97 -10.07 -7.60
CA VAL A 193 9.86 -10.36 -6.46
C VAL A 193 11.33 -10.61 -6.87
N SER A 194 11.56 -11.13 -8.09
CA SER A 194 12.89 -11.40 -8.64
C SER A 194 13.72 -10.13 -8.94
N VAL A 195 13.04 -8.99 -9.13
CA VAL A 195 13.65 -7.71 -9.54
C VAL A 195 13.29 -6.56 -8.59
N CYS A 196 12.37 -6.78 -7.66
CA CYS A 196 11.95 -5.83 -6.64
C CYS A 196 11.47 -6.59 -5.40
N ASN A 197 12.07 -6.38 -4.23
CA ASN A 197 11.64 -7.06 -3.01
C ASN A 197 11.86 -6.22 -1.75
N PHE A 198 11.09 -6.54 -0.72
CA PHE A 198 11.22 -5.98 0.61
C PHE A 198 12.11 -6.86 1.46
N GLU A 199 13.04 -6.24 2.19
CA GLU A 199 13.85 -6.88 3.21
C GLU A 199 13.72 -6.17 4.55
N PHE A 200 13.86 -6.93 5.63
CA PHE A 200 13.89 -6.39 6.98
C PHE A 200 15.21 -6.72 7.65
N TYR A 201 15.97 -5.68 7.99
CA TYR A 201 17.25 -5.81 8.67
C TYR A 201 17.05 -5.77 10.18
N GLU A 202 16.98 -6.94 10.82
CA GLU A 202 16.74 -7.06 12.27
C GLU A 202 17.70 -6.21 13.12
N LYS A 203 19.01 -6.27 12.82
CA LYS A 203 20.04 -5.52 13.57
C LYS A 203 19.85 -4.00 13.53
N LYS A 204 19.33 -3.48 12.42
CA LYS A 204 19.07 -2.04 12.24
C LYS A 204 17.63 -1.67 12.59
N ASN A 205 16.75 -2.67 12.73
CA ASN A 205 15.31 -2.51 12.81
C ASN A 205 14.79 -1.57 11.71
N ARG A 206 15.13 -1.88 10.45
CA ARG A 206 14.76 -1.09 9.26
C ARG A 206 14.34 -2.00 8.12
N PHE A 207 13.32 -1.58 7.38
CA PHE A 207 13.02 -2.13 6.08
C PHE A 207 13.95 -1.56 5.00
N SER A 208 14.10 -2.32 3.92
CA SER A 208 14.62 -1.83 2.66
C SER A 208 13.79 -2.35 1.50
N LEU A 209 13.74 -1.56 0.45
CA LEU A 209 13.16 -1.93 -0.83
C LEU A 209 14.31 -2.03 -1.84
N PHE A 210 14.60 -3.24 -2.30
CA PHE A 210 15.52 -3.48 -3.41
C PHE A 210 14.78 -3.23 -4.73
N LEU A 211 15.41 -2.50 -5.66
CA LEU A 211 14.91 -2.24 -7.01
C LEU A 211 16.01 -2.49 -8.04
N ASN A 212 15.78 -3.42 -8.97
CA ASN A 212 16.61 -3.58 -10.16
C ASN A 212 16.21 -2.57 -11.24
N LYS A 213 17.07 -1.58 -11.45
CA LYS A 213 16.87 -0.46 -12.37
C LYS A 213 16.71 -0.86 -13.84
N SER A 214 17.22 -2.02 -14.25
CA SER A 214 17.04 -2.51 -15.62
C SER A 214 15.57 -2.78 -15.92
N PHE A 215 14.77 -3.12 -14.91
CA PHE A 215 13.36 -3.48 -15.05
C PHE A 215 12.42 -2.44 -14.46
N ILE A 216 12.74 -1.93 -13.27
CA ILE A 216 11.85 -1.09 -12.47
C ILE A 216 12.23 0.37 -12.61
N LYS A 217 11.23 1.19 -12.95
CA LYS A 217 11.33 2.66 -12.98
C LYS A 217 11.11 3.24 -11.59
N SER A 218 10.01 2.84 -10.94
CA SER A 218 9.69 3.24 -9.58
C SER A 218 8.72 2.26 -8.91
N VAL A 219 8.63 2.37 -7.58
CA VAL A 219 7.59 1.72 -6.77
C VAL A 219 6.92 2.79 -5.92
N THR A 220 5.60 2.87 -6.01
CA THR A 220 4.78 3.83 -5.26
C THR A 220 3.89 3.10 -4.28
N MET A 221 3.78 3.55 -3.04
CA MET A 221 3.02 2.89 -1.98
C MET A 221 1.94 3.83 -1.43
N THR A 222 0.90 3.25 -0.81
CA THR A 222 -0.06 4.02 -0.02
C THR A 222 0.61 4.66 1.20
N GLU A 223 0.06 5.78 1.68
CA GLU A 223 0.62 6.54 2.80
C GLU A 223 0.79 5.71 4.07
N GLN A 224 -0.24 4.96 4.46
CA GLN A 224 -0.17 4.11 5.65
C GLN A 224 0.91 3.02 5.51
N LEU A 225 1.04 2.42 4.33
CA LEU A 225 2.03 1.38 4.08
C LEU A 225 3.46 1.94 4.13
N ALA A 226 3.72 3.08 3.49
CA ALA A 226 5.01 3.76 3.57
C ALA A 226 5.36 4.15 5.02
N TYR A 227 4.39 4.66 5.78
CA TYR A 227 4.54 4.99 7.19
C TYR A 227 4.89 3.77 8.05
N ILE A 228 4.13 2.67 7.93
CA ILE A 228 4.35 1.43 8.68
C ILE A 228 5.74 0.85 8.40
N LEU A 229 6.20 0.94 7.15
CA LEU A 229 7.53 0.46 6.75
C LEU A 229 8.66 1.42 7.15
N GLY A 230 8.34 2.67 7.51
CA GLY A 230 9.30 3.69 7.93
C GLY A 230 9.93 4.48 6.78
N PHE A 231 9.32 4.48 5.60
CA PHE A 231 9.73 5.28 4.45
C PHE A 231 9.14 6.70 4.53
N GLU A 232 9.97 7.70 4.21
CA GLU A 232 9.55 9.12 4.20
C GLU A 232 8.87 9.51 2.89
N LYS A 233 9.23 8.85 1.78
CA LYS A 233 8.66 9.09 0.46
C LYS A 233 7.64 8.00 0.15
N LEU A 234 6.65 8.36 -0.67
CA LEU A 234 5.65 7.40 -1.18
C LEU A 234 6.13 6.70 -2.45
N GLU A 235 6.95 7.39 -3.25
CA GLU A 235 7.52 6.87 -4.49
C GLU A 235 9.04 6.71 -4.36
N MET A 236 9.51 5.51 -4.65
CA MET A 236 10.93 5.13 -4.65
C MET A 236 11.37 4.86 -6.07
N PHE A 237 12.37 5.60 -6.52
CA PHE A 237 13.00 5.34 -7.81
C PHE A 237 14.17 4.35 -7.66
N GLU A 238 14.87 4.36 -6.52
CA GLU A 238 16.09 3.57 -6.30
C GLU A 238 15.94 2.63 -5.11
N THR A 239 16.86 1.66 -5.03
CA THR A 239 16.99 0.82 -3.83
C THR A 239 17.15 1.72 -2.62
N SER A 240 16.23 1.59 -1.67
CA SER A 240 16.07 2.54 -0.57
C SER A 240 15.97 1.82 0.76
N ILE A 241 16.58 2.38 1.79
CA ILE A 241 16.46 1.91 3.18
C ILE A 241 15.51 2.87 3.91
N ALA A 242 14.57 2.31 4.67
CA ALA A 242 13.65 3.08 5.49
C ALA A 242 14.41 3.96 6.49
N LYS A 243 13.92 5.18 6.68
CA LYS A 243 14.50 6.16 7.62
C LYS A 243 14.16 5.80 9.06
N PHE A 244 12.93 5.34 9.29
CA PHE A 244 12.37 5.08 10.60
C PHE A 244 12.22 3.58 10.90
N MET A 245 12.16 3.25 12.19
CA MET A 245 11.76 1.89 12.61
C MET A 245 10.33 1.65 12.14
N PRO A 246 9.99 0.41 11.76
CA PRO A 246 8.63 0.13 11.35
C PRO A 246 7.65 0.23 12.52
N ASP A 247 6.47 0.76 12.26
CA ASP A 247 5.38 0.90 13.23
C ASP A 247 4.33 -0.20 13.03
N MET A 248 4.48 -1.31 13.76
CA MET A 248 3.55 -2.44 13.70
C MET A 248 2.16 -2.12 14.30
N LYS A 249 1.96 -0.92 14.90
CA LYS A 249 0.63 -0.48 15.37
C LYS A 249 -0.18 0.23 14.29
N GLY A 250 0.36 0.40 13.09
CA GLY A 250 -0.41 0.94 11.97
C GLY A 250 -0.67 2.44 12.04
N GLY A 251 0.09 3.18 12.86
CA GLY A 251 -0.13 4.60 13.13
C GLY A 251 -1.27 4.88 14.12
N VAL A 252 -1.92 3.85 14.65
CA VAL A 252 -3.03 3.98 15.59
C VAL A 252 -2.57 3.62 17.00
N SER A 253 -2.23 4.64 17.80
CA SER A 253 -1.66 4.47 19.14
C SER A 253 -2.62 4.85 20.28
N SER A 254 -3.71 5.55 19.98
CA SER A 254 -4.67 6.03 20.98
C SER A 254 -6.09 6.14 20.42
N PHE A 255 -7.08 5.94 21.28
CA PHE A 255 -8.46 6.35 21.06
C PHE A 255 -8.68 7.77 21.56
N HIS A 256 -9.54 8.50 20.85
CA HIS A 256 -10.19 9.68 21.36
C HIS A 256 -11.64 9.30 21.66
N VAL A 257 -12.03 9.36 22.94
CA VAL A 257 -13.37 8.95 23.40
C VAL A 257 -14.25 10.18 23.50
N TYR A 258 -15.26 10.27 22.63
CA TYR A 258 -16.17 11.39 22.52
C TYR A 258 -17.46 11.09 23.29
N ALA A 259 -18.05 12.12 23.89
CA ALA A 259 -19.40 12.08 24.45
C ALA A 259 -20.22 13.30 23.96
N PRO A 260 -20.67 13.29 22.69
CA PRO A 260 -21.40 14.41 22.12
C PRO A 260 -22.69 14.71 22.90
N GLY A 261 -22.91 15.99 23.20
CA GLY A 261 -24.07 16.47 23.95
C GLY A 261 -24.02 16.24 25.46
N LEU A 262 -23.04 15.47 25.98
CA LEU A 262 -22.88 15.24 27.42
C LEU A 262 -22.01 16.32 28.08
N ILE A 263 -20.90 16.69 27.44
CA ILE A 263 -19.87 17.59 27.97
C ILE A 263 -19.61 18.78 27.06
N GLU A 264 -19.08 19.86 27.63
CA GLU A 264 -18.60 21.02 26.86
C GLU A 264 -17.48 20.60 25.88
N PRO A 265 -17.52 21.01 24.61
CA PRO A 265 -16.40 20.82 23.69
C PRO A 265 -15.13 21.49 24.21
N MET A 266 -14.00 20.79 24.10
CA MET A 266 -12.68 21.31 24.45
C MET A 266 -11.79 21.44 23.20
N ILE A 267 -10.77 22.30 23.29
CA ILE A 267 -9.77 22.46 22.22
C ILE A 267 -8.85 21.24 22.22
N ILE A 268 -8.68 20.63 21.05
CA ILE A 268 -7.81 19.47 20.80
C ILE A 268 -7.07 19.73 19.49
N GLY A 269 -5.78 20.06 19.58
CA GLY A 269 -5.02 20.49 18.41
C GLY A 269 -5.63 21.72 17.77
N ASP A 270 -6.04 21.60 16.51
CA ASP A 270 -6.67 22.62 15.68
C ASP A 270 -8.21 22.53 15.62
N VAL A 271 -8.83 21.60 16.36
CA VAL A 271 -10.29 21.41 16.38
C VAL A 271 -10.88 21.55 17.78
N THR A 272 -12.20 21.79 17.87
CA THR A 272 -12.96 21.73 19.13
C THR A 272 -13.89 20.52 19.15
N ALA A 273 -13.82 19.70 20.19
CA ALA A 273 -14.55 18.44 20.27
C ALA A 273 -14.92 18.02 21.71
N PRO A 274 -16.06 17.34 21.93
CA PRO A 274 -16.49 16.86 23.25
C PRO A 274 -15.79 15.54 23.62
N VAL A 275 -14.47 15.59 23.84
CA VAL A 275 -13.66 14.41 24.19
C VAL A 275 -13.57 14.24 25.70
N LEU A 276 -14.04 13.09 26.19
CA LEU A 276 -13.92 12.69 27.59
C LEU A 276 -12.47 12.41 27.98
N ARG A 277 -11.73 11.69 27.11
CA ARG A 277 -10.34 11.28 27.36
C ARG A 277 -9.68 10.77 26.07
N ILE A 278 -8.36 10.97 25.98
CA ILE A 278 -7.48 10.24 25.06
C ILE A 278 -6.94 8.98 25.77
N VAL A 279 -7.20 7.79 25.22
CA VAL A 279 -6.86 6.50 25.82
C VAL A 279 -5.79 5.81 24.98
N ASN A 280 -4.62 5.53 25.57
CA ASN A 280 -3.56 4.81 24.87
C ASN A 280 -3.94 3.35 24.63
N ILE A 281 -3.63 2.86 23.43
CA ILE A 281 -3.86 1.47 23.05
C ILE A 281 -2.71 0.61 23.59
N ARG A 282 -3.09 -0.44 24.32
CA ARG A 282 -2.19 -1.41 24.95
C ARG A 282 -2.65 -2.84 24.63
N GLY A 283 -1.89 -3.82 25.11
CA GLY A 283 -2.19 -5.23 24.89
C GLY A 283 -1.74 -5.74 23.53
N LYS A 284 -2.08 -6.99 23.27
CA LYS A 284 -1.85 -7.67 22.00
C LYS A 284 -3.14 -7.75 21.21
N GLN A 285 -2.98 -8.02 19.92
CA GLN A 285 -4.09 -8.33 19.03
C GLN A 285 -5.00 -9.41 19.64
N ASP A 286 -6.31 -9.25 19.44
CA ASP A 286 -7.38 -10.15 19.88
C ASP A 286 -7.59 -10.24 21.40
N GLU A 287 -6.84 -9.48 22.21
CA GLU A 287 -7.09 -9.35 23.64
C GLU A 287 -8.26 -8.38 23.93
N ILE A 288 -8.94 -8.63 25.05
CA ILE A 288 -9.81 -7.64 25.69
C ILE A 288 -8.97 -6.87 26.70
N ILE A 289 -8.81 -5.58 26.50
CA ILE A 289 -8.02 -4.72 27.37
C ILE A 289 -8.94 -3.93 28.28
N GLU A 290 -8.66 -4.00 29.58
CA GLU A 290 -9.23 -3.12 30.60
C GLU A 290 -8.20 -2.05 30.97
N GLU A 291 -8.56 -0.78 30.81
CA GLU A 291 -7.78 0.36 31.26
C GLU A 291 -8.55 1.08 32.39
N GLN A 292 -7.98 1.04 33.59
CA GLN A 292 -8.49 1.76 34.76
C GLN A 292 -7.72 3.07 34.97
N PHE A 293 -8.43 4.19 35.06
CA PHE A 293 -7.80 5.51 35.17
C PHE A 293 -7.68 5.95 36.64
N LEU A 294 -6.45 5.96 37.17
CA LEU A 294 -6.16 6.46 38.53
C LEU A 294 -6.56 7.93 38.71
N PHE A 295 -6.26 8.76 37.70
CA PHE A 295 -6.61 10.18 37.69
C PHE A 295 -7.71 10.43 36.66
N VAL A 296 -8.97 10.51 37.12
CA VAL A 296 -10.13 10.78 36.27
C VAL A 296 -10.15 12.24 35.81
N GLN A 297 -10.17 12.47 34.50
CA GLN A 297 -10.37 13.78 33.88
C GLN A 297 -11.87 14.09 33.89
N TYR A 298 -12.26 15.06 34.71
CA TYR A 298 -13.66 15.48 34.85
C TYR A 298 -13.96 16.69 33.97
N HIS A 299 -15.12 16.66 33.35
CA HIS A 299 -15.67 17.72 32.51
C HIS A 299 -17.01 18.17 33.05
N LYS A 300 -17.35 19.45 32.85
CA LYS A 300 -18.67 19.96 33.22
C LYS A 300 -19.76 19.30 32.38
N LEU A 301 -20.87 18.97 33.03
CA LEU A 301 -22.04 18.41 32.38
C LEU A 301 -22.86 19.53 31.72
N LEU A 302 -23.19 19.39 30.43
CA LEU A 302 -23.99 20.39 29.70
C LEU A 302 -25.48 20.33 30.02
N ILE A 303 -25.97 19.12 30.32
CA ILE A 303 -27.38 18.81 30.36
C ILE A 303 -27.84 18.50 31.79
N LYS A 304 -29.00 19.04 32.16
CA LYS A 304 -29.60 18.84 33.49
C LYS A 304 -30.43 17.57 33.57
N GLU A 305 -30.72 16.95 32.44
CA GLU A 305 -31.52 15.74 32.35
C GLU A 305 -30.92 14.77 31.33
N ILE A 306 -30.78 13.50 31.71
CA ILE A 306 -30.20 12.45 30.86
C ILE A 306 -31.08 11.22 30.89
N ASN A 307 -31.54 10.79 29.72
CA ASN A 307 -32.20 9.52 29.49
C ASN A 307 -31.39 8.61 28.55
N GLU A 308 -30.45 9.17 27.81
CA GLU A 308 -29.59 8.44 26.87
C GLU A 308 -28.20 9.08 26.83
N ILE A 309 -27.16 8.26 26.73
CA ILE A 309 -25.78 8.74 26.56
C ILE A 309 -25.25 8.19 25.23
N PHE A 310 -24.72 9.08 24.40
CA PHE A 310 -24.08 8.74 23.13
C PHE A 310 -22.56 8.82 23.25
N ILE A 311 -21.87 7.78 22.77
CA ILE A 311 -20.42 7.65 22.77
C ILE A 311 -19.91 7.38 21.36
N GLU A 312 -18.81 8.02 20.99
CA GLU A 312 -18.02 7.66 19.82
C GLU A 312 -16.56 7.39 20.21
N ILE A 313 -15.93 6.41 19.58
CA ILE A 313 -14.53 6.06 19.74
C ILE A 313 -13.84 6.30 18.40
N ARG A 314 -12.97 7.29 18.38
CA ARG A 314 -12.29 7.76 17.17
C ARG A 314 -10.78 7.56 17.26
N THR A 315 -10.13 7.50 16.10
CA THR A 315 -8.67 7.58 15.96
C THR A 315 -8.20 9.02 16.24
N SER A 316 -6.89 9.25 16.30
CA SER A 316 -6.31 10.60 16.39
C SER A 316 -6.58 11.48 15.17
N SER A 317 -6.90 10.89 14.01
CA SER A 317 -7.33 11.64 12.82
C SER A 317 -8.83 11.97 12.83
N GLY A 318 -9.57 11.53 13.85
CA GLY A 318 -11.00 11.77 13.99
C GLY A 318 -11.90 10.77 13.25
N THR A 319 -11.35 9.77 12.56
CA THR A 319 -12.15 8.69 11.94
C THR A 319 -12.65 7.72 13.01
N LEU A 320 -13.82 7.08 12.79
CA LEU A 320 -14.32 6.06 13.72
C LEU A 320 -13.39 4.84 13.75
N MET A 321 -13.10 4.35 14.96
CA MET A 321 -12.22 3.19 15.14
C MET A 321 -12.86 1.92 14.56
N PRO A 322 -12.24 1.20 13.60
CA PRO A 322 -12.88 0.09 12.91
C PRO A 322 -12.69 -1.24 13.64
N PHE A 323 -13.28 -1.39 14.83
CA PHE A 323 -13.36 -2.68 15.51
C PHE A 323 -14.04 -3.72 14.61
N GLN A 324 -13.42 -4.88 14.39
CA GLN A 324 -14.01 -5.96 13.58
C GLN A 324 -15.02 -6.77 14.38
N TYR A 325 -14.79 -6.95 15.68
CA TYR A 325 -15.65 -7.72 16.57
C TYR A 325 -15.43 -7.34 18.05
N GLY A 326 -16.26 -7.91 18.94
CA GLY A 326 -16.20 -7.68 20.39
C GLY A 326 -17.00 -6.46 20.85
N THR A 327 -17.13 -6.34 22.18
CA THR A 327 -17.92 -5.29 22.84
C THR A 327 -17.01 -4.33 23.58
N CYS A 328 -17.31 -3.04 23.49
CA CYS A 328 -16.65 -2.02 24.30
C CYS A 328 -17.55 -1.63 25.47
N THR A 329 -16.96 -1.42 26.65
CA THR A 329 -17.68 -0.99 27.86
C THR A 329 -16.96 0.18 28.49
N LEU A 330 -17.68 1.28 28.72
CA LEU A 330 -17.16 2.46 29.41
C LEU A 330 -17.81 2.59 30.78
N THR A 331 -17.03 2.93 31.79
CA THR A 331 -17.55 3.32 33.11
C THR A 331 -17.31 4.81 33.31
N LEU A 332 -18.40 5.58 33.30
CA LEU A 332 -18.38 7.00 33.58
C LEU A 332 -18.59 7.25 35.07
N HIS A 333 -17.82 8.16 35.64
CA HIS A 333 -17.99 8.61 37.02
C HIS A 333 -18.58 10.02 37.02
N PHE A 334 -19.77 10.14 37.59
CA PHE A 334 -20.47 11.40 37.81
C PHE A 334 -20.23 11.88 39.23
N LYS A 335 -19.81 13.12 39.40
CA LYS A 335 -19.52 13.72 40.71
C LYS A 335 -20.06 15.14 40.78
N LYS A 336 -20.69 15.51 41.89
CA LYS A 336 -21.07 16.90 42.17
C LYS A 336 -19.82 17.78 42.19
N SER A 337 -19.90 18.93 41.54
CA SER A 337 -18.86 19.96 41.68
C SER A 337 -18.77 20.34 43.15
N THR A 338 -17.58 20.26 43.71
CA THR A 338 -17.31 20.61 45.12
C THR A 338 -16.92 22.08 45.28
N TYR A 339 -16.76 22.78 44.17
CA TYR A 339 -16.46 24.20 44.11
C TYR A 339 -17.67 24.89 43.53
N PHE A 340 -18.59 25.28 44.42
CA PHE A 340 -19.34 26.55 44.47
C PHE A 340 -20.12 26.59 45.78
#